data_AF-A0A971V1Z8-F1
#
_entry.id   AF-A0A971V1Z8-F1
#
_cell.length_a   1.000
_cell.length_b   1.000
_cell.length_c   1.000
_cell.angle_alpha   90.00
_cell.angle_beta   90.00
_cell.angle_gamma   90.00
#
_symmetry.space_group_name_H-M   'P 1'
#
loop_
_entity.id
_entity.type
_entity.pdbx_description
1 polymer ?
#
loop_
_entity_poly.entity_id
_entity_poly.type
_entity_poly.pdbx_seq_one_letter_code
_entity_poly.pdbx_strand_id
1 'polypeptide(L)'
;MFSKLSHSFGKIDKTTSDSILFDFTFTNTGLNPLIIKKVDVSCGCLSASYSNYPIKKDSIGFIRVIVNPKLLNGSFNKRVFVTSNSENEVDLLKIKGAVY
;
A
#
# COMPACT_ATOMS: atom_id res chain seq x y z
N MET A 1 4.78 11.74 -5.55
CA MET A 1 5.94 10.81 -5.58
C MET A 1 6.01 10.00 -4.29
N PHE A 2 6.07 8.67 -4.39
CA PHE A 2 6.20 7.76 -3.26
C PHE A 2 7.64 7.66 -2.74
N SER A 3 7.79 7.59 -1.42
CA SER A 3 9.10 7.37 -0.77
C SER A 3 9.63 5.94 -1.00
N LYS A 4 8.71 4.97 -1.12
CA LYS A 4 9.01 3.56 -1.41
C LYS A 4 7.93 2.98 -2.29
N LEU A 5 8.32 2.09 -3.20
CA LEU A 5 7.40 1.30 -4.04
C LEU A 5 7.34 -0.17 -3.62
N SER A 6 8.20 -0.60 -2.68
CA SER A 6 8.20 -1.96 -2.15
C SER A 6 8.51 -2.02 -0.67
N HIS A 7 7.85 -2.94 0.03
CA HIS A 7 8.14 -3.31 1.41
C HIS A 7 8.24 -4.84 1.57
N SER A 8 9.10 -5.29 2.48
CA SER A 8 9.30 -6.69 2.83
C SER A 8 9.10 -6.90 4.33
N PHE A 9 8.11 -7.70 4.70
CA PHE A 9 7.81 -8.03 6.09
C PHE A 9 8.72 -9.11 6.66
N GLY A 10 9.55 -9.76 5.83
CA GLY A 10 10.40 -10.86 6.27
C GLY A 10 9.58 -12.12 6.58
N LYS A 11 9.98 -12.86 7.61
CA LYS A 11 9.25 -14.04 8.10
C LYS A 11 8.25 -13.62 9.18
N ILE A 12 7.00 -14.04 9.03
CA ILE A 12 5.89 -13.73 9.94
C ILE A 12 5.35 -15.03 10.51
N ASP A 13 5.26 -15.11 11.83
CA ASP A 13 4.54 -16.19 12.51
C ASP A 13 3.03 -15.90 12.43
N LYS A 14 2.30 -16.70 11.65
CA LYS A 14 0.86 -16.50 11.45
C LYS A 14 0.02 -16.97 12.64
N THR A 15 0.62 -17.70 13.59
CA THR A 15 -0.08 -18.16 14.80
C THR A 15 -0.19 -17.05 15.85
N THR A 16 0.76 -16.11 15.84
CA THR A 16 0.81 -14.97 16.77
C THR A 16 0.45 -13.62 16.14
N SER A 17 0.36 -13.55 14.80
CA SER A 17 0.09 -12.30 14.07
C SER A 17 -1.30 -12.28 13.42
N ASP A 18 -2.25 -11.55 14.03
CA ASP A 18 -3.59 -11.37 13.47
C ASP A 18 -3.61 -10.45 12.23
N SER A 19 -2.75 -9.43 12.23
CA SER A 19 -2.61 -8.48 11.13
C SER A 19 -1.25 -7.80 11.17
N ILE A 20 -0.69 -7.52 9.99
CA ILE A 20 0.51 -6.71 9.83
C ILE A 20 0.22 -5.57 8.87
N LEU A 21 0.81 -4.41 9.11
CA LEU A 21 0.54 -3.20 8.35
C LEU A 21 1.81 -2.49 7.91
N PHE A 22 1.73 -1.81 6.77
CA PHE A 22 2.79 -0.94 6.28
C PHE A 22 2.21 0.28 5.56
N ASP A 23 2.72 1.46 5.89
CA ASP A 23 2.31 2.73 5.31
C ASP A 23 3.29 3.15 4.21
N PHE A 24 2.81 3.14 2.97
CA PHE A 24 3.50 3.79 1.86
C PHE A 24 3.17 5.28 1.88
N THR A 25 4.15 6.10 2.25
CA THR A 25 4.00 7.57 2.23
C THR A 25 4.40 8.14 0.87
N PHE A 26 3.73 9.21 0.47
CA PHE A 26 4.03 9.95 -0.74
C PHE A 26 3.85 11.44 -0.52
N THR A 27 4.60 12.24 -1.26
CA THR A 27 4.46 13.70 -1.31
C THR A 27 3.80 14.10 -2.62
N ASN A 28 2.81 14.98 -2.60
CA ASN A 28 2.28 15.55 -3.84
C ASN A 28 3.27 16.58 -4.42
N THR A 29 3.95 16.21 -5.50
CA THR A 29 4.92 17.08 -6.19
C THR A 29 4.27 17.92 -7.30
N GLY A 30 2.99 17.66 -7.62
CA GLY A 30 2.22 18.39 -8.62
C GLY A 30 1.77 19.77 -8.15
N LEU A 31 1.28 20.58 -9.09
CA LEU A 31 0.74 21.91 -8.78
C LEU A 31 -0.69 21.85 -8.24
N ASN A 32 -1.47 20.88 -8.70
CA ASN A 32 -2.85 20.68 -8.28
C ASN A 32 -2.94 19.73 -7.08
N PRO A 33 -4.01 19.81 -6.26
CA PRO A 33 -4.28 18.81 -5.25
C PRO A 33 -4.37 17.41 -5.85
N LEU A 34 -3.60 16.49 -5.28
CA LEU A 34 -3.59 15.08 -5.65
C LEU A 34 -4.77 14.39 -4.96
N ILE A 35 -5.53 13.61 -5.72
CA ILE A 35 -6.68 12.87 -5.25
C ILE A 35 -6.45 11.40 -5.59
N ILE A 36 -6.48 10.55 -4.56
CA ILE A 36 -6.48 9.10 -4.74
C ILE A 36 -7.90 8.68 -5.08
N LYS A 37 -8.09 8.20 -6.31
CA LYS A 37 -9.39 7.77 -6.82
C LYS A 37 -9.75 6.39 -6.29
N LYS A 38 -8.79 5.47 -6.30
CA LYS A 38 -9.01 4.07 -5.93
C LYS A 38 -7.71 3.39 -5.53
N VAL A 39 -7.81 2.43 -4.62
CA VAL A 39 -6.72 1.50 -4.31
C VAL A 39 -7.22 0.07 -4.46
N ASP A 40 -6.66 -0.66 -5.43
CA ASP A 40 -7.00 -2.04 -5.73
C ASP A 40 -5.92 -2.99 -5.18
N VAL A 41 -6.38 -4.05 -4.51
CA VAL A 41 -5.51 -5.10 -3.96
C VAL A 41 -5.67 -6.40 -4.74
N SER A 42 -4.59 -7.16 -4.85
CA SER A 42 -4.54 -8.38 -5.67
C SER A 42 -5.22 -9.62 -5.07
N CYS A 43 -5.64 -9.59 -3.80
CA CYS A 43 -6.21 -10.74 -3.10
C CYS A 43 -6.96 -10.29 -1.84
N GLY A 44 -8.00 -11.03 -1.43
CA GLY A 44 -8.77 -10.77 -0.20
C GLY A 44 -7.99 -10.93 1.12
N CYS A 45 -6.78 -11.49 1.09
CA CYS A 45 -5.87 -11.47 2.24
C CYS A 45 -5.30 -10.07 2.54
N LEU A 46 -5.53 -9.11 1.64
CA LEU A 46 -5.10 -7.73 1.74
C LEU A 46 -6.30 -6.81 1.86
N SER A 47 -6.12 -5.73 2.60
CA SER A 47 -6.96 -4.55 2.54
C SER A 47 -6.08 -3.31 2.49
N ALA A 48 -6.64 -2.20 2.01
CA ALA A 48 -5.94 -0.93 1.95
C ALA A 48 -6.81 0.18 2.54
N SER A 49 -6.16 1.08 3.27
CA SER A 49 -6.71 2.37 3.70
C SER A 49 -5.79 3.47 3.18
N TYR A 50 -6.30 4.65 2.88
CA TYR A 50 -5.52 5.71 2.26
C TYR A 50 -6.07 7.09 2.60
N SER A 51 -5.26 8.12 2.37
CA SER A 51 -5.68 9.53 2.49
C SER A 51 -6.88 9.80 1.56
N ASN A 52 -8.05 10.04 2.15
CA ASN A 52 -9.33 10.24 1.47
C ASN A 52 -9.70 11.73 1.28
N TYR A 53 -8.74 12.63 1.45
CA TYR A 53 -8.88 14.06 1.23
C TYR A 53 -7.89 14.52 0.16
N PRO A 54 -8.16 15.63 -0.56
CA PRO A 54 -7.21 16.19 -1.52
C PRO A 54 -5.87 16.55 -0.84
N ILE A 55 -4.78 15.97 -1.32
CA ILE A 55 -3.42 16.20 -0.81
C ILE A 55 -2.85 17.42 -1.54
N LYS A 56 -2.69 18.54 -0.82
CA LYS A 56 -2.13 19.79 -1.38
C LYS A 56 -0.69 19.57 -1.87
N LYS A 57 -0.23 20.47 -2.74
CA LYS A 57 1.17 20.55 -3.15
C LYS A 57 2.09 20.51 -1.93
N ASP A 58 3.17 19.74 -2.04
CA ASP A 58 4.21 19.51 -1.05
C ASP A 58 3.73 18.87 0.27
N SER A 59 2.46 18.48 0.36
CA SER A 59 1.90 17.75 1.50
C SER A 59 2.07 16.24 1.35
N ILE A 60 2.10 15.54 2.48
CA ILE A 60 2.27 14.09 2.55
C ILE A 60 0.89 13.41 2.65
N GLY A 61 0.72 12.36 1.87
CA GLY A 61 -0.36 11.38 2.01
C GLY A 61 0.17 9.97 2.27
N PHE A 62 -0.72 9.03 2.49
CA PHE A 62 -0.37 7.63 2.75
C PHE A 62 -1.30 6.65 2.05
N ILE A 63 -0.76 5.47 1.74
CA ILE A 63 -1.48 4.24 1.43
C ILE A 63 -1.06 3.19 2.47
N ARG A 64 -1.95 2.87 3.39
CA ARG A 64 -1.79 1.83 4.41
C ARG A 64 -2.24 0.49 3.85
N VAL A 65 -1.30 -0.44 3.72
CA VAL A 65 -1.61 -1.82 3.33
C VAL A 65 -1.67 -2.69 4.57
N ILE A 66 -2.77 -3.41 4.73
CA ILE A 66 -3.01 -4.33 5.85
C ILE A 66 -3.06 -5.74 5.27
N VAL A 67 -2.28 -6.63 5.86
CA VAL A 67 -2.19 -8.04 5.48
C VAL A 67 -2.74 -8.89 6.62
N ASN A 68 -3.61 -9.85 6.30
CA ASN A 68 -4.00 -10.91 7.23
C ASN A 68 -3.10 -12.14 6.99
N PRO A 69 -2.11 -12.41 7.86
CA PRO A 69 -1.16 -13.51 7.66
C PRO A 69 -1.82 -14.90 7.71
N LYS A 70 -2.96 -15.02 8.40
CA LYS A 70 -3.69 -16.31 8.54
C LYS A 70 -4.26 -16.80 7.21
N LEU A 71 -4.48 -15.88 6.26
CA LEU A 71 -4.99 -16.19 4.92
C LEU A 71 -3.87 -16.43 3.90
N LEU A 72 -2.61 -16.43 4.32
CA LEU A 72 -1.45 -16.67 3.49
C LEU A 72 -0.81 -18.02 3.83
N ASN A 73 -0.07 -18.57 2.85
CA ASN A 73 0.73 -19.79 3.02
C ASN A 73 2.09 -19.59 2.33
N GLY A 74 3.17 -19.86 3.07
CA GLY A 74 4.54 -19.74 2.55
C GLY A 74 4.90 -18.32 2.11
N SER A 75 5.75 -18.21 1.09
CA SER A 75 6.19 -16.94 0.53
C SER A 75 5.07 -16.23 -0.24
N PHE A 76 4.98 -14.91 -0.06
CA PHE A 76 4.05 -14.06 -0.81
C PHE A 76 4.77 -12.86 -1.42
N ASN A 77 4.28 -12.45 -2.59
CA ASN A 77 4.65 -11.23 -3.29
C ASN A 77 3.38 -10.68 -3.94
N LYS A 78 2.83 -9.62 -3.37
CA LYS A 78 1.53 -9.08 -3.74
C LYS A 78 1.67 -7.64 -4.19
N ARG A 79 0.74 -7.24 -5.07
CA ARG A 79 0.69 -5.91 -5.67
C ARG A 79 -0.54 -5.15 -5.15
N VAL A 80 -0.35 -3.85 -4.99
CA VAL A 80 -1.39 -2.85 -4.68
C VAL A 80 -1.31 -1.78 -5.75
N PHE A 81 -2.41 -1.53 -6.43
CA PHE A 81 -2.52 -0.54 -7.50
C PHE A 81 -3.21 0.70 -6.96
N VAL A 82 -2.59 1.86 -7.15
CA VAL A 82 -3.08 3.13 -6.65
C VAL A 82 -3.42 4.00 -7.84
N THR A 83 -4.70 4.25 -8.07
CA THR A 83 -5.17 5.12 -9.15
C THR A 83 -5.41 6.53 -8.61
N SER A 84 -4.91 7.54 -9.30
CA SER A 84 -5.03 8.94 -8.90
C SER A 84 -5.34 9.88 -10.08
N ASN A 85 -5.40 11.18 -9.82
CA ASN A 85 -5.42 12.23 -10.85
C ASN A 85 -4.02 12.79 -11.17
N SER A 86 -2.94 12.09 -10.78
CA SER A 86 -1.58 12.47 -11.15
C SER A 86 -1.31 12.19 -12.63
N GLU A 87 -0.23 12.75 -13.17
CA GLU A 87 0.23 12.49 -14.54
C GLU A 87 0.48 11.00 -14.78
N ASN A 88 1.04 10.31 -13.77
CA ASN A 88 1.01 8.86 -13.71
C ASN A 88 -0.33 8.43 -13.11
N GLU A 89 -1.24 7.97 -13.95
CA GLU A 89 -2.59 7.63 -13.49
C GLU A 89 -2.59 6.48 -12.47
N VAL A 90 -1.68 5.50 -12.64
CA VAL A 90 -1.59 4.31 -11.79
C VAL A 90 -0.16 4.10 -11.27
N ASP A 91 -0.03 4.09 -9.94
CA ASP A 91 1.18 3.70 -9.23
C ASP A 91 1.08 2.23 -8.75
N LEU A 92 2.21 1.50 -8.81
CA LEU A 92 2.29 0.11 -8.39
C LEU A 92 3.15 -0.05 -7.12
N LEU A 93 2.51 -0.47 -6.04
CA LEU A 93 3.17 -0.80 -4.78
C LEU A 93 3.28 -2.31 -4.59
N LYS A 94 4.38 -2.77 -3.99
CA LYS A 94 4.67 -4.20 -3.79
C LYS A 94 4.90 -4.52 -2.32
N ILE A 95 4.26 -5.56 -1.82
CA ILE A 95 4.55 -6.13 -0.50
C ILE A 95 4.98 -7.57 -0.63
N LYS A 96 6.00 -7.97 0.14
CA LYS A 96 6.53 -9.33 0.12
C LYS A 96 6.84 -9.83 1.53
N GLY A 97 6.95 -11.14 1.67
CA GLY A 97 7.32 -11.81 2.92
C GLY A 97 7.12 -13.32 2.81
N ALA A 98 7.20 -13.99 3.94
CA ALA A 98 6.84 -15.39 4.08
C ALA A 98 6.13 -15.60 5.42
N VAL A 99 5.06 -16.39 5.41
CA VAL A 99 4.40 -16.83 6.63
C VAL A 99 4.81 -18.26 6.97
N TYR A 100 5.01 -18.53 8.25
CA TYR A 100 5.18 -19.88 8.80
C TYR A 100 4.12 -20.14 9.88
#